data_AF-A0A2S9FTF8-F1
#
_entry.id   AF-A0A2S9FTF8-F1
#
_cell.length_a   1.000
_cell.length_b   1.000
_cell.length_c   1.000
_cell.angle_alpha   90.00
_cell.angle_beta   90.00
_cell.angle_gamma   90.00
#
_symmetry.space_group_name_H-M   'P 1'
#
loop_
_entity.id
_entity.type
_entity.pdbx_description
1 polymer ?
#
loop_
_entity_poly.entity_id
_entity_poly.type
_entity_poly.pdbx_seq_one_letter_code
_entity_poly.pdbx_strand_id
1 'polypeptide(L)'
;RWKGDPDPRHVEAIDAYWVSAAEHGMNASTFTARVIASTGADSAAATSGAIGAMSGPLHGGAPARVIPMIEEAEQTGDARAVVKGILDR
;
A
#
# COMPACT_ATOMS: atom_id res chain seq x y z
N ARG A 1 4.83 -14.14 -1.45
CA ARG A 1 4.12 -15.34 -1.97
C ARG A 1 3.40 -16.00 -0.81
N TRP A 2 2.16 -16.45 -0.99
CA TRP A 2 1.45 -17.21 0.04
C TRP A 2 2.23 -18.49 0.38
N LYS A 3 2.32 -18.82 1.68
CA LYS A 3 3.21 -19.85 2.22
C LYS A 3 2.55 -21.23 2.41
N GLY A 4 1.25 -21.38 2.11
CA GLY A 4 0.48 -22.61 2.33
C GLY A 4 0.06 -22.76 3.78
N ASP A 5 1.03 -22.95 4.68
CA ASP A 5 0.84 -23.06 6.13
C ASP A 5 1.33 -21.79 6.85
N PRO A 6 0.47 -20.76 7.03
CA PRO A 6 0.88 -19.51 7.63
C PRO A 6 0.89 -19.58 9.17
N ASP A 7 1.91 -18.97 9.79
CA ASP A 7 1.87 -18.64 11.23
C ASP A 7 0.57 -17.87 11.54
N PRO A 8 -0.23 -18.28 12.54
CA PRO A 8 -1.47 -17.60 12.91
C PRO A 8 -1.32 -16.10 13.14
N ARG A 9 -0.15 -15.65 13.63
CA ARG A 9 0.14 -14.22 13.85
C ARG A 9 0.23 -13.44 12.54
N HIS A 10 0.71 -14.07 11.46
CA HIS A 10 0.71 -13.44 10.14
C HIS A 10 -0.70 -13.32 9.57
N VAL A 11 -1.58 -14.29 9.87
CA VAL A 11 -2.99 -14.21 9.45
C VAL A 11 -3.67 -13.03 10.13
N GLU A 12 -3.51 -12.90 11.45
CA GLU A 12 -4.05 -11.78 12.23
C GLU A 12 -3.49 -10.43 11.75
N ALA A 13 -2.18 -10.35 11.48
CA ALA A 13 -1.56 -9.13 10.97
C ALA A 13 -2.10 -8.70 9.59
N ILE A 14 -2.31 -9.66 8.67
CA ILE A 14 -2.87 -9.37 7.34
C ILE A 14 -4.35 -9.00 7.44
N ASP A 15 -5.11 -9.62 8.35
CA ASP A 15 -6.51 -9.28 8.56
C ASP A 15 -6.66 -7.83 9.06
N ALA A 16 -5.88 -7.46 10.08
CA ALA A 16 -5.81 -6.08 10.56
C ALA A 16 -5.39 -5.10 9.45
N TYR A 17 -4.40 -5.47 8.64
CA TYR A 17 -3.95 -4.66 7.50
C TYR A 17 -5.07 -4.46 6.46
N TRP A 18 -5.74 -5.53 6.04
CA TRP A 18 -6.83 -5.44 5.07
C TRP A 18 -8.01 -4.63 5.60
N VAL A 19 -8.40 -4.79 6.86
CA VAL A 19 -9.42 -3.96 7.49
C VAL A 19 -9.01 -2.49 7.47
N SER A 20 -7.75 -2.18 7.81
CA SER A 20 -7.26 -0.79 7.81
C SER A 20 -7.20 -0.15 6.42
N ALA A 21 -6.99 -0.96 5.38
CA ALA A 21 -6.83 -0.51 4.00
C ALA A 21 -8.10 -0.66 3.14
N ALA A 22 -9.20 -1.16 3.72
CA ALA A 22 -10.40 -1.54 2.98
C ALA A 22 -11.09 -0.37 2.25
N GLU A 23 -11.06 0.83 2.86
CA GLU A 23 -11.72 2.02 2.32
C GLU A 23 -11.01 3.29 2.82
N HIS A 24 -10.83 4.28 1.93
CA HIS A 24 -10.15 5.53 2.27
C HIS A 24 -10.61 6.72 1.42
N GLY A 25 -11.93 6.88 1.30
CA GLY A 25 -12.61 7.98 0.64
C GLY A 25 -12.33 8.08 -0.86
N MET A 26 -12.38 9.31 -1.37
CA MET A 26 -12.25 9.61 -2.80
C MET A 26 -10.79 9.70 -3.25
N ASN A 27 -10.01 8.64 -3.02
CA ASN A 27 -8.66 8.50 -3.55
C ASN A 27 -8.67 8.20 -5.07
N ALA A 28 -7.49 8.27 -5.71
CA ALA A 28 -7.34 8.16 -7.16
C ALA A 28 -8.00 6.90 -7.74
N SER A 29 -7.71 5.71 -7.21
CA SER A 29 -8.29 4.45 -7.70
C SER A 29 -9.80 4.36 -7.47
N THR A 30 -10.28 4.81 -6.32
CA THR A 30 -11.72 4.81 -6.00
C THR A 30 -12.48 5.76 -6.93
N PHE A 31 -11.92 6.94 -7.21
CA PHE A 31 -12.50 7.88 -8.15
C PHE A 31 -12.50 7.33 -9.58
N THR A 32 -11.41 6.71 -10.03
CA THR A 32 -11.34 6.05 -11.34
C THR A 32 -12.43 4.97 -11.49
N ALA A 33 -12.63 4.12 -10.48
CA ALA A 33 -13.70 3.13 -10.48
C ALA A 33 -15.07 3.77 -10.70
N ARG A 34 -15.35 4.87 -9.99
CA ARG A 34 -16.62 5.61 -10.10
C ARG A 34 -16.82 6.27 -11.46
N VAL A 35 -15.76 6.83 -12.05
CA VAL A 35 -15.83 7.41 -13.40
C VAL A 35 -16.19 6.34 -14.42
N ILE A 36 -15.54 5.17 -14.38
CA ILE A 36 -15.87 4.06 -15.30
C ILE A 36 -17.29 3.55 -15.06
N ALA A 37 -17.67 3.31 -13.80
CA ALA A 37 -19.03 2.86 -13.47
C ALA A 37 -20.11 3.85 -13.94
N SER A 38 -19.82 5.16 -13.94
CA SER A 38 -20.78 6.18 -14.38
C SER A 38 -21.15 6.11 -15.86
N THR A 39 -20.36 5.41 -16.68
CA THR A 39 -20.67 5.19 -18.10
C THR A 39 -21.61 4.00 -18.33
N GLY A 40 -21.93 3.23 -17.28
CA GLY A 40 -22.69 1.98 -17.37
C GLY A 40 -21.84 0.76 -17.68
N ALA A 41 -20.50 0.88 -17.62
CA ALA A 41 -19.59 -0.26 -17.77
C ALA A 41 -19.74 -1.27 -16.60
N ASP A 42 -19.37 -2.52 -16.86
CA ASP A 42 -19.45 -3.58 -15.86
C ASP A 42 -18.44 -3.41 -14.71
N SER A 43 -18.66 -4.17 -13.64
CA SER A 43 -17.84 -4.11 -12.43
C SER A 43 -16.40 -4.57 -12.65
N ALA A 44 -16.14 -5.47 -13.59
CA ALA A 44 -14.79 -5.93 -13.89
C ALA A 44 -14.01 -4.81 -14.60
N ALA A 45 -14.64 -4.09 -15.53
CA ALA A 45 -14.04 -2.93 -16.18
C ALA A 45 -13.72 -1.80 -15.16
N ALA A 46 -14.66 -1.48 -14.27
CA ALA A 46 -14.44 -0.47 -13.22
C ALA A 46 -13.29 -0.87 -12.28
N THR A 47 -13.24 -2.13 -11.86
CA THR A 47 -12.19 -2.66 -10.98
C THR A 47 -10.83 -2.69 -11.68
N SER A 48 -10.79 -3.08 -12.96
CA SER A 48 -9.57 -3.10 -13.76
C SER A 48 -8.94 -1.70 -13.87
N GLY A 49 -9.75 -0.67 -14.16
CA GLY A 49 -9.28 0.71 -14.19
C GLY A 49 -8.78 1.21 -12.82
N ALA A 50 -9.47 0.85 -11.74
CA ALA A 50 -9.05 1.17 -10.38
C ALA A 50 -7.68 0.56 -10.03
N ILE A 51 -7.43 -0.70 -10.43
CA ILE A 51 -6.13 -1.37 -10.26
C ILE A 51 -5.04 -0.66 -11.07
N GLY A 52 -5.35 -0.22 -12.29
CA GLY A 52 -4.44 0.59 -13.10
C GLY A 52 -4.02 1.86 -12.36
N ALA A 53 -4.96 2.63 -11.82
CA ALA A 53 -4.67 3.80 -11.01
C ALA A 53 -3.90 3.47 -9.71
N MET A 54 -4.20 2.34 -9.05
CA MET A 54 -3.50 1.86 -7.85
C MET A 54 -2.01 1.59 -8.12
N SER A 55 -1.66 1.10 -9.32
CA SER A 55 -0.27 0.79 -9.67
C SER A 55 0.66 2.01 -9.75
N GLY A 56 0.11 3.23 -9.76
CA GLY A 56 0.90 4.46 -9.80
C GLY A 56 1.80 4.63 -8.57
N PRO A 57 3.08 5.04 -8.73
CA PRO A 57 4.03 5.14 -7.61
C PRO A 57 3.69 6.23 -6.59
N LEU A 58 2.85 7.20 -6.98
CA LEU A 58 2.31 8.24 -6.11
C LEU A 58 1.03 7.83 -5.37
N HIS A 59 0.49 6.64 -5.67
CA HIS A 59 -0.70 6.07 -5.03
C HIS A 59 -0.36 4.79 -4.27
N GLY A 60 -0.33 3.62 -4.92
CA GLY A 60 -0.09 2.33 -4.26
C GLY A 60 1.38 2.02 -3.91
N GLY A 61 2.33 2.84 -4.39
CA GLY A 61 3.77 2.57 -4.23
C GLY A 61 4.39 3.02 -2.91
N ALA A 62 3.64 3.66 -2.00
CA ALA A 62 4.20 4.33 -0.83
C ALA A 62 4.98 3.40 0.15
N PRO A 63 4.54 2.17 0.47
CA PRO A 63 5.23 1.31 1.45
C PRO A 63 6.61 0.83 0.98
N ALA A 64 6.88 0.81 -0.33
CA ALA A 64 8.15 0.28 -0.86
C ALA A 64 9.40 1.04 -0.36
N ARG A 65 9.23 2.28 0.09
CA ARG A 65 10.34 3.12 0.57
C ARG A 65 10.63 2.98 2.06
N VAL A 66 9.76 2.32 2.84
CA VAL A 66 9.95 2.20 4.29
C VAL A 66 10.95 1.09 4.67
N ILE A 67 10.98 0.00 3.90
CA ILE A 67 11.82 -1.16 4.21
C ILE A 67 13.31 -0.80 4.27
N PRO A 68 13.89 -0.09 3.28
CA PRO A 68 15.31 0.29 3.35
C PRO A 68 15.65 1.16 4.56
N MET A 69 14.73 2.04 4.98
CA MET A 69 14.93 2.90 6.15
C MET A 69 14.93 2.09 7.46
N ILE A 70 14.08 1.06 7.56
CA ILE A 70 14.06 0.15 8.71
C ILE A 70 15.34 -0.68 8.74
N GLU A 71 15.76 -1.24 7.60
CA GLU A 71 16.99 -2.04 7.49
C GLU A 71 18.24 -1.21 7.88
N GLU A 72 18.33 0.04 7.45
CA GLU A 72 19.43 0.94 7.83
C GLU A 72 19.41 1.27 9.33
N ALA A 73 18.23 1.50 9.90
CA ALA A 73 18.09 1.74 11.33
C ALA A 73 18.50 0.52 12.18
N GLU A 74 18.16 -0.69 11.73
CA GLU A 74 18.60 -1.93 12.38
C GLU A 74 20.12 -2.14 12.28
N GLN A 75 20.72 -1.86 11.12
CA GLN A 75 22.16 -1.99 10.90
C GLN A 75 22.98 -1.00 11.73
N THR A 76 22.50 0.23 11.86
CA THR A 76 23.19 1.31 12.59
C THR A 76 22.90 1.29 14.09
N GLY A 77 21.77 0.71 14.51
CA GLY A 77 21.29 0.76 15.89
C GLY A 77 20.80 2.16 16.32
N ASP A 78 20.72 3.13 15.40
CA ASP A 78 20.30 4.50 15.70
C ASP A 78 19.34 5.03 14.62
N ALA A 79 18.06 4.75 14.83
CA ALA A 79 16.99 5.25 13.96
C ALA A 79 16.94 6.79 13.90
N ARG A 80 17.35 7.50 14.96
CA ARG A 80 17.32 8.97 14.96
C ARG A 80 18.40 9.53 14.04
N ALA A 81 19.59 8.94 14.05
CA ALA A 81 20.67 9.32 13.15
C ALA A 81 20.28 9.10 11.69
N VAL A 82 19.64 7.96 11.37
CA VAL A 82 19.14 7.66 10.00
C VAL A 82 18.14 8.72 9.55
N VAL A 83 17.11 9.00 10.35
CA VAL A 83 16.09 10.00 10.00
C VAL A 83 16.70 11.39 9.81
N LYS A 84 17.58 11.83 10.72
CA LYS A 84 18.29 13.11 10.57
C LYS A 84 19.13 13.15 9.31
N GLY A 85 19.90 12.09 9.02
CA GLY A 85 20.73 12.00 7.83
C GLY A 85 19.95 12.08 6.51
N ILE A 86 18.70 11.60 6.48
CA ILE A 86 17.82 11.71 5.32
C ILE A 86 17.26 13.13 5.17
N LEU A 87 16.84 13.76 6.29
CA LEU A 87 16.16 15.05 6.27
C LEU A 87 17.12 16.26 6.20
N ASP A 88 18.32 16.14 6.75
CA ASP A 88 19.33 17.21 6.82
C ASP A 88 20.21 17.27 5.55
N ARG A 89 19.89 16.46 4.52
CA ARG A 89 20.47 16.51 3.18
C ARG A 89 19.71 17.50 2.30
#